data_AF-A0A031LTA9-F1
#
_entry.id   AF-A0A031LTA9-F1
#
_cell.length_a   1.000
_cell.length_b   1.000
_cell.length_c   1.000
_cell.angle_alpha   90.00
_cell.angle_beta   90.00
_cell.angle_gamma   90.00
#
_symmetry.space_group_name_H-M   'P 1'
#
loop_
_entity.id
_entity.type
_entity.pdbx_description
1 polymer ?
#
loop_
_entity_poly.entity_id
_entity_poly.type
_entity_poly.pdbx_seq_one_letter_code
_entity_poly.pdbx_strand_id
1 'polypeptide(L)' 'MKVAIFQKGGDTIVKGVVPARCAIGGYKVEVIIRNNKLISSKCTCGNTPCPHAIKLYMYYIAHIEKGKMNS' A
#
# COMPACT_ATOMS: atom_id res chain seq x y z
N MET A 1 11.24 -0.13 -2.53
CA MET A 1 9.95 0.45 -2.99
C MET A 1 9.70 1.70 -2.17
N LYS A 2 9.53 2.88 -2.80
CA LYS A 2 9.26 4.12 -2.06
C LYS A 2 7.77 4.18 -1.69
N VAL A 3 7.50 4.43 -0.41
CA VAL A 3 6.15 4.55 0.13
C VAL A 3 6.06 5.79 1.01
N ALA A 4 4.88 6.40 1.04
CA ALA A 4 4.50 7.47 1.94
C ALA A 4 3.31 6.98 2.78
N ILE A 5 3.35 7.22 4.08
CA ILE A 5 2.33 6.77 5.03
C ILE A 5 1.68 8.01 5.64
N PHE A 6 0.35 8.02 5.67
CA PHE A 6 -0.44 9.10 6.27
C PHE A 6 -1.41 8.49 7.27
N GLN A 7 -1.67 9.18 8.38
CA GLN A 7 -2.73 8.81 9.32
C GLN A 7 -3.88 9.81 9.20
N LYS A 8 -5.11 9.32 9.11
CA LYS A 8 -6.32 10.14 9.05
C LYS A 8 -7.47 9.43 9.75
N GLY A 9 -7.95 9.98 10.88
CA GLY A 9 -9.14 9.48 11.57
C GLY A 9 -9.09 7.99 11.97
N GLY A 10 -7.93 7.50 12.41
CA GLY A 10 -7.71 6.09 12.74
C GLY A 10 -7.35 5.19 11.55
N ASP A 11 -7.46 5.71 10.33
CA ASP A 11 -7.01 5.01 9.12
C ASP A 11 -5.54 5.29 8.83
N THR A 12 -4.84 4.25 8.39
CA THR A 12 -3.52 4.37 7.80
C THR A 12 -3.63 4.32 6.28
N ILE A 13 -3.28 5.41 5.63
CA ILE A 13 -3.26 5.51 4.17
C ILE A 13 -1.81 5.32 3.73
N VAL A 14 -1.55 4.27 2.97
CA VAL A 14 -0.22 3.99 2.43
C VAL A 14 -0.28 4.24 0.93
N LYS A 15 0.57 5.15 0.45
CA LYS A 15 0.75 5.43 -0.97
C LYS A 15 2.12 4.94 -1.40
N GLY A 16 2.21 4.30 -2.56
CA GLY A 16 3.49 3.80 -3.06
C GLY A 16 3.48 3.59 -4.56
N VAL A 17 4.67 3.48 -5.12
CA VAL A 17 4.86 3.10 -6.52
C VAL A 17 5.27 1.64 -6.56
N VAL A 18 4.41 0.79 -7.12
CA VAL A 18 4.66 -0.64 -7.27
C VAL A 18 5.26 -0.90 -8.65
N PRO A 19 6.54 -1.31 -8.74
CA PRO A 19 7.15 -1.65 -10.02
C PRO A 19 6.48 -2.88 -10.62
N ALA A 20 6.16 -2.79 -11.91
CA ALA A 20 5.57 -3.88 -12.69
C ALA A 20 6.24 -3.91 -14.06
N ARG A 21 6.45 -5.11 -14.61
CA ARG A 21 7.13 -5.27 -15.91
C ARG A 21 6.37 -4.60 -17.06
N CYS A 22 5.06 -4.45 -16.94
CA CYS A 22 4.17 -3.86 -17.94
C CYS A 22 4.08 -2.32 -17.91
N ALA A 23 4.71 -1.65 -16.94
CA ALA A 23 4.63 -0.19 -16.81
C ALA A 23 5.98 0.42 -16.45
N ILE A 24 6.55 1.21 -17.36
CA ILE A 24 7.72 2.03 -17.11
C ILE A 24 7.40 3.00 -15.97
N GLY A 25 8.15 2.91 -14.87
CA GLY A 25 7.93 3.70 -13.66
C GLY A 25 6.95 3.09 -12.65
N GLY A 26 6.31 1.96 -12.96
CA GLY A 26 5.39 1.24 -12.07
C GLY A 26 4.01 1.88 -11.91
N TYR A 27 3.14 1.22 -11.13
CA TYR A 27 1.80 1.72 -10.84
C TYR A 27 1.76 2.52 -9.55
N LYS A 28 1.07 3.65 -9.56
CA LYS A 28 0.75 4.38 -8.32
C LYS A 28 -0.38 3.64 -7.63
N VAL A 29 -0.15 3.30 -6.37
CA VAL A 29 -1.06 2.51 -5.54
C VAL A 29 -1.29 3.26 -4.24
N GLU A 30 -2.54 3.30 -3.83
CA GLU A 30 -2.98 3.78 -2.53
C GLU A 30 -3.78 2.66 -1.87
N VAL A 31 -3.46 2.34 -0.62
CA VAL A 31 -4.22 1.41 0.21
C VAL A 31 -4.64 2.12 1.50
N ILE A 32 -5.86 1.86 1.94
CA ILE A 32 -6.41 2.35 3.20
C ILE A 32 -6.53 1.16 4.14
N ILE A 33 -5.90 1.27 5.30
CA ILE A 33 -5.75 0.20 6.28
C ILE A 33 -6.37 0.66 7.59
N ARG A 34 -7.25 -0.15 8.17
CA ARG A 34 -7.81 0.07 9.50
C ARG A 34 -7.66 -1.21 10.31
N ASN A 35 -7.08 -1.11 11.50
CA ASN A 35 -6.87 -2.25 12.38
C ASN A 35 -6.19 -3.43 11.65
N ASN A 36 -5.10 -3.10 10.92
CA ASN A 36 -4.26 -4.01 10.14
C ASN A 36 -5.00 -4.70 8.96
N LYS A 37 -6.25 -4.34 8.67
CA LYS A 37 -7.03 -4.86 7.54
C LYS A 37 -7.06 -3.87 6.38
N LEU A 38 -6.91 -4.37 5.16
CA LEU A 38 -7.09 -3.59 3.94
C LEU A 38 -8.59 -3.28 3.75
N ILE A 39 -8.98 -2.01 3.85
CA ILE A 39 -10.38 -1.56 3.73
C ILE A 39 -10.68 -1.05 2.32
N SER A 40 -9.71 -0.42 1.68
CA SER A 40 -9.85 0.10 0.32
C SER A 40 -8.52 0.13 -0.40
N SER A 41 -8.56 0.10 -1.73
CA SER A 41 -7.39 0.29 -2.56
C SER A 41 -7.73 1.01 -3.86
N LYS A 42 -6.76 1.79 -4.34
CA LYS A 42 -6.79 2.46 -5.64
C LYS A 42 -5.47 2.19 -6.34
N CYS A 43 -5.53 1.83 -7.61
CA CYS A 43 -4.35 1.61 -8.43
C CYS A 43 -4.55 2.20 -9.81
N THR A 44 -3.50 2.84 -10.35
CA THR A 44 -3.51 3.37 -11.72
C THR A 44 -3.53 2.30 -12.81
N CYS A 45 -3.54 1.00 -12.45
CA CYS A 45 -3.75 -0.09 -13.41
C CYS A 45 -5.22 -0.26 -13.85
N GLY A 46 -6.17 0.41 -13.17
CA GLY A 46 -7.59 0.39 -13.53
C GLY A 46 -8.42 -0.73 -12.89
N ASN A 47 -7.79 -1.69 -12.19
CA ASN A 47 -8.50 -2.81 -11.56
C ASN A 47 -8.43 -2.77 -10.02
N THR A 48 -9.53 -3.12 -9.35
CA THR A 48 -9.64 -3.18 -7.89
C THR A 48 -10.53 -4.36 -7.46
N PRO A 49 -10.03 -5.34 -6.68
CA PRO A 49 -8.66 -5.49 -6.19
C PRO A 49 -7.69 -5.89 -7.31
N CYS A 50 -6.41 -5.50 -7.19
CA CYS A 50 -5.34 -5.87 -8.12
C CYS A 50 -4.10 -6.38 -7.37
N PRO A 51 -3.22 -7.17 -8.03
CA PRO A 51 -1.99 -7.67 -7.40
C PRO A 51 -1.06 -6.54 -6.92
N HIS A 52 -1.11 -5.36 -7.54
CA HIS A 52 -0.32 -4.20 -7.10
C HIS A 52 -0.75 -3.69 -5.72
N ALA A 53 -2.07 -3.61 -5.47
CA ALA A 53 -2.63 -3.22 -4.18
C ALA A 53 -2.25 -4.22 -3.08
N ILE A 54 -2.40 -5.51 -3.37
CA ILE A 54 -2.03 -6.59 -2.44
C ILE A 54 -0.54 -6.52 -2.11
N LYS A 55 0.33 -6.31 -3.12
CA LYS A 55 1.78 -6.20 -2.91
C LYS A 55 2.16 -5.01 -2.02
N LEU A 56 1.53 -3.84 -2.22
CA LEU A 56 1.76 -2.68 -1.35
C LEU A 56 1.31 -2.96 0.09
N TYR A 57 0.13 -3.57 0.27
CA TYR A 57 -0.39 -3.92 1.59
C TYR A 57 0.51 -4.94 2.31
N MET A 58 0.91 -6.02 1.64
CA MET A 58 1.83 -7.02 2.20
C MET A 58 3.16 -6.40 2.60
N TYR A 59 3.71 -5.49 1.76
CA TYR A 59 4.93 -4.76 2.08
C TYR A 59 4.78 -3.92 3.35
N TYR A 60 3.64 -3.24 3.52
CA TYR A 60 3.35 -2.47 4.72
C TYR A 60 3.30 -3.36 5.98
N ILE A 61 2.55 -4.45 5.94
CA ILE A 61 2.43 -5.37 7.10
C ILE A 61 3.80 -5.98 7.45
N ALA A 62 4.57 -6.41 6.45
CA ALA A 62 5.83 -7.10 6.67
C ALA A 62 6.95 -6.20 7.21
N HIS A 63 7.05 -4.95 6.73
CA HIS A 63 8.23 -4.10 6.98
C HIS A 63 7.94 -2.86 7.80
N ILE A 64 6.71 -2.34 7.77
CA ILE A 64 6.39 -1.02 8.35
C ILE A 64 5.67 -1.20 9.68
N GLU A 65 4.64 -2.05 9.68
CA GLU A 65 3.89 -2.35 10.90
C GLU A 65 4.76 -3.09 11.93
N LYS A 66 5.54 -4.09 11.50
CA LYS A 66 6.51 -4.77 12.37
C LYS A 66 7.61 -3.85 12.90
N GLY A 67 8.00 -2.82 12.14
CA GLY A 67 8.95 -1.80 12.60
C GLY A 67 8.39 -0.97 13.76
N LYS A 68 7.09 -0.63 13.72
CA LYS A 68 6.41 0.06 14.82
C LYS A 68 6.24 -0.78 16.10
N MET A 69 6.28 -2.11 16.00
CA MET A 69 6.11 -3.01 17.13
C MET A 69 7.44 -3.36 17.84
N ASN A 70 8.57 -2.90 17.28
CA ASN A 70 9.92 -3.11 17.82
C ASN A 70 10.66 -1.78 18.10
N SER A 71 9.94 -0.64 18.19
CA SER A 71 10.47 0.67 18.59
C SER A 71 9.67 1.26 19.73
#